data_AF-A0A378Q162-F1
#
_entry.id   AF-A0A378Q162-F1
#
_cell.length_a   1.000
_cell.length_b   1.000
_cell.length_c   1.000
_cell.angle_alpha   90.00
_cell.angle_beta   90.00
_cell.angle_gamma   90.00
#
_symmetry.space_group_name_H-M   'P 1'
#
loop_
_entity.id
_entity.type
_entity.pdbx_description
1 polymer ?
#
loop_
_entity_poly.entity_id
_entity_poly.type
_entity_poly.pdbx_seq_one_letter_code
_entity_poly.pdbx_strand_id
1 'polypeptide(L)'
;MPNVEKHDNDNSLDLAKAKQGLSMGGFSPELKHVMQHVPIWYVFKSGQRININCESLKIEDFSGDITRCRQQGRRRIARWRLLNQALPAALMSKPPVVVFYE
;
A
#
# COMPACT_ATOMS: atom_id res chain seq x y z
N MET A 1 36.13 11.58 57.27
CA MET A 1 34.72 11.55 56.85
C MET A 1 34.64 10.73 55.56
N PRO A 2 33.89 9.62 55.52
CA PRO A 2 33.74 8.81 54.32
C PRO A 2 32.67 9.43 53.41
N ASN A 3 32.99 9.57 52.12
CA ASN A 3 32.04 10.05 51.12
C ASN A 3 31.20 8.85 50.64
N VAL A 4 29.89 8.97 50.80
CA VAL A 4 28.87 7.97 50.41
C VAL A 4 28.51 8.20 48.94
N GLU A 5 28.43 7.10 48.20
CA GLU A 5 27.95 7.00 46.82
C GLU A 5 26.55 7.58 46.64
N LYS A 6 26.33 8.30 45.53
CA LYS A 6 25.05 8.28 44.80
C LYS A 6 25.34 8.26 43.30
N HIS A 7 25.18 7.07 42.73
CA HIS A 7 24.80 6.89 41.34
C HIS A 7 23.43 7.51 41.15
N ASP A 8 23.29 8.46 40.22
CA ASP A 8 22.02 8.71 39.57
C ASP A 8 22.27 9.02 38.08
N ASN A 9 21.60 8.21 37.26
CA ASN A 9 21.60 8.20 35.81
C ASN A 9 21.18 9.55 35.22
N ASP A 10 22.13 10.30 34.66
CA ASP A 10 21.81 11.37 33.71
C ASP A 10 21.68 10.80 32.29
N ASN A 11 20.64 9.96 32.09
CA ASN A 11 20.15 9.61 30.76
C ASN A 11 19.28 10.75 30.17
N SER A 12 19.80 11.98 30.23
CA SER A 12 19.11 13.19 29.78
C SER A 12 19.60 13.67 28.40
N LEU A 13 20.26 12.81 27.62
CA LEU A 13 20.64 13.11 26.24
C LEU A 13 19.75 12.46 25.17
N ASP A 14 18.75 11.67 25.55
CA ASP A 14 17.83 11.02 24.60
C ASP A 14 16.45 11.70 24.49
N LEU A 15 16.13 12.68 25.34
CA LEU A 15 14.82 13.35 25.29
C LEU A 15 14.78 14.57 24.35
N ALA A 16 15.94 15.06 23.89
CA ALA A 16 16.03 16.16 22.93
C ALA A 16 15.93 15.71 21.46
N LYS A 17 16.17 14.42 21.16
CA LYS A 17 15.96 13.86 19.80
C LYS A 17 14.54 13.36 19.56
N ALA A 18 13.76 13.12 20.62
CA ALA A 18 12.37 12.68 20.51
C ALA A 18 11.37 13.80 20.09
N LYS A 19 11.81 15.07 20.02
CA LYS A 19 10.93 16.21 19.67
C LYS A 19 11.13 16.79 18.27
N GLN A 20 11.93 16.16 17.41
CA GLN A 20 12.07 16.55 16.00
C GLN A 20 11.55 15.49 15.00
N GLY A 21 10.70 14.57 15.46
CA GLY A 21 10.09 13.51 14.64
C GLY A 21 8.59 13.65 14.37
N LEU A 22 7.92 14.70 14.87
CA LEU A 22 6.50 14.95 14.61
C LEU A 22 6.32 15.88 13.40
N SER A 23 6.88 15.48 12.27
CA SER A 23 6.49 16.01 10.97
C SER A 23 5.40 15.11 10.40
N MET A 24 4.16 15.59 10.47
CA MET A 24 3.07 15.10 9.63
C MET A 24 3.45 15.31 8.16
N GLY A 25 3.95 14.28 7.47
CA GLY A 25 4.09 14.35 6.00
C GLY A 25 5.25 13.62 5.33
N GLY A 26 6.01 12.76 6.01
CA GLY A 26 7.13 12.04 5.40
C GLY A 26 6.79 10.61 4.98
N PHE A 27 6.00 10.40 3.91
CA PHE A 27 5.98 9.07 3.28
C PHE A 27 7.37 8.77 2.73
N SER A 28 8.03 7.69 3.18
CA SER A 28 9.23 7.18 2.51
C SER A 28 8.91 6.96 1.02
N PRO A 29 9.75 7.44 0.08
CA PRO A 29 9.58 7.20 -1.35
C PRO A 29 9.45 5.71 -1.71
N GLU A 30 10.03 4.83 -0.89
CA GLU A 30 10.01 3.38 -1.06
C GLU A 30 8.61 2.80 -0.83
N LEU A 31 7.84 3.36 0.12
CA LEU A 31 6.46 2.95 0.41
C LEU A 31 5.47 3.37 -0.70
N LYS A 32 5.77 4.46 -1.42
CA LYS A 32 4.97 4.88 -2.59
C LYS A 32 5.10 3.91 -3.76
N HIS A 33 6.28 3.28 -3.93
CA HIS A 33 6.55 2.41 -5.06
C HIS A 33 5.91 1.02 -4.94
N VAL A 34 5.86 0.45 -3.73
CA VAL A 34 5.30 -0.91 -3.51
C VAL A 34 3.79 -0.98 -3.73
N MET A 35 3.06 0.14 -3.57
CA MET A 35 1.60 0.19 -3.71
C MET A 35 1.09 0.52 -5.13
N GLN A 36 1.98 0.71 -6.11
CA GLN A 36 1.62 1.35 -7.37
C GLN A 36 1.02 0.44 -8.46
N HIS A 37 1.17 -0.90 -8.42
CA HIS A 37 0.54 -1.76 -9.43
C HIS A 37 -0.17 -2.99 -8.85
N VAL A 38 -1.43 -2.81 -8.44
CA VAL A 38 -2.32 -3.95 -8.13
C VAL A 38 -2.80 -4.56 -9.45
N PRO A 39 -2.50 -5.84 -9.75
CA PRO A 39 -2.96 -6.48 -10.97
C PRO A 39 -4.46 -6.69 -10.94
N ILE A 40 -5.10 -6.59 -12.11
CA ILE A 40 -6.46 -7.07 -12.33
C ILE A 40 -6.33 -8.24 -13.30
N TRP A 41 -6.61 -9.45 -12.85
CA TRP A 41 -6.51 -10.63 -13.68
C TRP A 41 -7.82 -10.92 -14.40
N TYR A 42 -7.75 -11.21 -15.68
CA TYR A 42 -8.83 -11.82 -16.45
C TYR A 42 -8.39 -13.22 -16.85
N VAL A 43 -9.20 -14.23 -16.54
CA VAL A 43 -8.94 -15.64 -16.80
C VAL A 43 -9.89 -16.13 -17.87
N PHE A 44 -9.33 -16.56 -19.01
CA PHE A 44 -10.07 -17.13 -20.12
C PHE A 44 -10.50 -18.56 -19.82
N LYS A 45 -11.49 -19.08 -20.55
CA LYS A 45 -11.92 -20.49 -20.44
C LYS A 45 -10.81 -21.50 -20.71
N SER A 46 -9.80 -21.10 -21.50
CA SER A 46 -8.58 -21.87 -21.75
C SER A 46 -7.65 -22.00 -20.53
N GLY A 47 -7.92 -21.27 -19.44
CA GLY A 47 -7.05 -21.17 -18.26
C GLY A 47 -5.94 -20.14 -18.40
N GLN A 48 -5.77 -19.53 -19.59
CA GLN A 48 -4.85 -18.41 -19.77
C GLN A 48 -5.31 -17.22 -18.93
N ARG A 49 -4.36 -16.49 -18.34
CA ARG A 49 -4.65 -15.26 -17.58
C ARG A 49 -3.85 -14.08 -18.09
N ILE A 50 -4.48 -12.90 -18.12
CA ILE A 50 -3.84 -11.63 -18.49
C ILE A 50 -4.06 -10.57 -17.42
N ASN A 51 -3.05 -9.72 -17.19
CA ASN A 51 -3.20 -8.56 -16.32
C ASN A 51 -3.83 -7.40 -17.10
N ILE A 52 -5.15 -7.26 -17.00
CA ILE A 52 -5.90 -6.22 -17.71
C ILE A 52 -5.69 -4.82 -17.11
N ASN A 53 -4.96 -4.68 -15.99
CA ASN A 53 -4.56 -3.37 -15.45
C ASN A 53 -3.19 -2.89 -15.95
N CYS A 54 -2.53 -3.65 -16.83
CA CYS A 54 -1.26 -3.25 -17.42
C CYS A 54 -1.47 -2.11 -18.44
N GLU A 55 -0.74 -1.00 -18.29
CA GLU A 55 -0.91 0.20 -19.13
C GLU A 55 -0.41 0.01 -20.56
N SER A 56 0.61 -0.82 -20.76
CA SER A 56 1.13 -1.17 -22.08
C SER A 56 0.27 -2.21 -22.81
N LEU A 57 -0.69 -2.85 -22.11
CA LEU A 57 -1.54 -3.87 -22.70
C LEU A 57 -2.70 -3.27 -23.48
N LYS A 58 -2.58 -3.31 -24.81
CA LYS A 58 -3.67 -3.06 -25.75
C LYS A 58 -4.49 -4.35 -25.89
N ILE A 59 -5.80 -4.24 -25.73
CA ILE A 59 -6.75 -5.35 -25.86
C ILE A 59 -7.82 -4.89 -26.84
N GLU A 60 -8.04 -5.68 -27.88
CA GLU A 60 -9.20 -5.54 -28.76
C GLU A 60 -10.39 -6.19 -28.05
N ASP A 61 -11.34 -5.38 -27.62
CA ASP A 61 -12.47 -5.80 -26.79
C ASP A 61 -13.79 -5.42 -27.47
N PHE A 62 -14.20 -6.26 -28.42
CA PHE A 62 -15.39 -6.01 -29.23
C PHE A 62 -16.70 -6.14 -28.44
N SER A 63 -16.73 -6.93 -27.36
CA SER A 63 -17.92 -7.07 -26.49
C SER A 63 -17.96 -6.03 -25.37
N GLY A 64 -16.82 -5.41 -25.03
CA GLY A 64 -16.68 -4.49 -23.91
C GLY A 64 -16.55 -5.18 -22.55
N ASP A 65 -16.54 -6.51 -22.49
CA ASP A 65 -16.53 -7.27 -21.25
C ASP A 65 -15.22 -7.08 -20.49
N ILE A 66 -14.09 -7.09 -21.21
CA ILE A 66 -12.76 -6.92 -20.60
C ILE A 66 -12.61 -5.49 -20.06
N THR A 67 -13.12 -4.51 -20.79
CA THR A 67 -13.16 -3.09 -20.41
C THR A 67 -14.01 -2.90 -19.16
N ARG A 68 -15.18 -3.54 -19.08
CA ARG A 68 -16.04 -3.52 -17.89
C ARG A 68 -15.32 -4.13 -16.69
N CYS A 69 -14.67 -5.29 -16.86
CA CYS A 69 -13.89 -5.95 -15.82
C CYS A 69 -12.74 -5.05 -15.33
N ARG A 70 -12.01 -4.40 -16.26
CA ARG A 70 -10.94 -3.45 -15.95
C ARG A 70 -11.46 -2.30 -15.10
N GLN A 71 -12.57 -1.68 -15.50
CA GLN A 71 -13.17 -0.57 -14.74
C GLN A 71 -13.64 -1.01 -13.36
N GLN A 72 -14.31 -2.16 -13.26
CA GLN A 72 -14.77 -2.70 -11.98
C GLN A 72 -13.59 -3.01 -11.05
N GLY A 73 -12.51 -3.60 -11.56
CA GLY A 73 -11.30 -3.85 -10.80
C GLY A 73 -10.64 -2.57 -10.31
N ARG A 74 -10.55 -1.53 -11.15
CA ARG A 74 -10.03 -0.21 -10.75
C ARG A 74 -10.86 0.43 -9.64
N ARG A 75 -12.19 0.31 -9.68
CA ARG A 75 -13.07 0.78 -8.59
C ARG A 75 -12.82 0.04 -7.27
N ARG A 76 -12.62 -1.29 -7.32
CA ARG A 76 -12.27 -2.09 -6.12
C ARG A 76 -10.93 -1.66 -5.51
N ILE A 77 -9.92 -1.45 -6.36
CA ILE A 77 -8.59 -0.96 -5.94
C ILE A 77 -8.70 0.44 -5.34
N ALA A 78 -9.43 1.36 -5.98
CA ALA A 78 -9.62 2.71 -5.47
C ALA A 78 -10.34 2.72 -4.11
N ARG A 79 -11.40 1.92 -3.95
CA ARG A 79 -12.10 1.77 -2.67
C ARG A 79 -11.17 1.21 -1.58
N TRP A 80 -10.39 0.19 -1.90
CA TRP A 80 -9.40 -0.35 -0.97
C TRP A 80 -8.36 0.70 -0.57
N ARG A 81 -7.87 1.51 -1.51
CA ARG A 81 -6.93 2.62 -1.22
C ARG A 81 -7.53 3.63 -0.25
N LEU A 82 -8.76 4.08 -0.51
CA LEU A 82 -9.47 5.02 0.36
C LEU A 82 -9.64 4.48 1.79
N LEU A 83 -10.07 3.22 1.91
CA LEU A 83 -10.24 2.57 3.22
C LEU A 83 -8.91 2.39 3.96
N ASN A 84 -7.83 2.07 3.25
CA ASN A 84 -6.52 1.97 3.88
C ASN A 84 -6.00 3.31 4.37
N GLN A 85 -6.16 4.38 3.59
CA GLN A 85 -5.74 5.72 4.00
C GLN A 85 -6.49 6.23 5.24
N ALA A 86 -7.75 5.82 5.41
CA ALA A 86 -8.60 6.24 6.53
C ALA A 86 -8.31 5.48 7.84
N LEU A 87 -7.53 4.40 7.81
CA LEU A 87 -7.25 3.59 9.00
C LEU A 87 -5.91 4.01 9.63
N PRO A 88 -5.82 4.20 10.96
CA PRO A 88 -4.55 4.46 11.66
C PRO A 88 -3.50 3.35 11.42
N ALA A 89 -3.96 2.16 11.04
CA ALA A 89 -3.15 0.99 10.67
C ALA A 89 -3.03 0.78 9.14
N ALA A 90 -3.04 1.87 8.36
CA ALA A 90 -2.92 1.92 6.88
C ALA A 90 -1.79 1.07 6.26
N LEU A 91 -0.89 0.53 7.09
CA LEU A 91 0.32 -0.19 6.72
C LEU A 91 0.15 -1.71 6.58
N MET A 92 -0.98 -2.31 6.99
CA MET A 92 -1.03 -3.77 7.19
C MET A 92 -2.00 -4.54 6.28
N SER A 93 -2.89 -3.89 5.52
CA SER A 93 -3.78 -4.65 4.65
C SER A 93 -3.09 -5.00 3.33
N LYS A 94 -3.12 -6.29 2.97
CA LYS A 94 -2.59 -6.74 1.69
C LYS A 94 -3.41 -6.12 0.54
N PRO A 95 -2.78 -5.82 -0.61
CA PRO A 95 -3.51 -5.40 -1.80
C PRO A 95 -4.61 -6.41 -2.16
N PRO A 96 -5.75 -5.94 -2.69
CA PRO A 96 -6.83 -6.83 -3.06
C PRO A 96 -6.40 -7.70 -4.24
N VAL A 97 -6.72 -8.98 -4.17
CA VAL A 97 -6.63 -9.88 -5.32
C VAL A 97 -7.88 -9.66 -6.17
N VAL A 98 -7.70 -9.10 -7.38
CA VAL A 98 -8.80 -8.84 -8.31
C VAL A 98 -8.70 -9.82 -9.48
N VAL A 99 -9.67 -10.72 -9.58
CA VAL A 99 -9.74 -11.75 -10.64
C VAL A 99 -11.16 -11.77 -11.21
N PHE A 100 -11.26 -11.83 -12.53
CA PHE A 100 -12.49 -12.05 -13.30
C PHE A 100 -12.31 -13.28 -14.19
N TYR A 101 -13.41 -13.99 -14.46
CA TYR A 101 -13.46 -15.17 -15.30
C TYR A 101 -14.40 -14.92 -16.48
N GLU A 102 -14.05 -15.48 -17.63
CA GLU A 102 -14.87 -15.50 -18.86
C GLU A 102 -16.10 -16.43 -18.75
#